data_AF-A0A966V3E1-F1
#
_entry.id   AF-A0A966V3E1-F1
#
_cell.length_a   1.000
_cell.length_b   1.000
_cell.length_c   1.000
_cell.angle_alpha   90.00
_cell.angle_beta   90.00
_cell.angle_gamma   90.00
#
_symmetry.space_group_name_H-M   'P 1'
#
loop_
_entity.id
_entity.type
_entity.pdbx_description
1 polymer ?
#
loop_
_entity_poly.entity_id
_entity_poly.type
_entity_poly.pdbx_seq_one_letter_code
_entity_poly.pdbx_strand_id
1 'polypeptide(L)' 'MSDDQKLPIKMLNDRLLVKIPTSEGERRSGGGILIPATAQVAKRLVWAEVVALGQSVRAAEVGDRVLFSPDDRYEVEV' A
#
# COMPACT_ATOMS: atom_id res chain seq x y z
N MET A 1 15.18 0.39 -23.15
CA MET A 1 16.10 0.57 -22.01
C MET A 1 15.30 1.35 -20.99
N SER A 2 14.64 0.65 -20.08
CA SER A 2 13.81 1.29 -19.05
C SER A 2 14.75 1.89 -18.01
N ASP A 3 14.68 3.20 -17.84
CA ASP A 3 15.35 3.91 -16.75
C ASP A 3 15.05 3.21 -15.43
N ASP A 4 16.09 2.61 -14.84
CA ASP A 4 16.11 2.21 -13.44
C ASP A 4 16.15 3.51 -12.63
N GLN A 5 15.01 4.21 -12.62
CA GLN A 5 14.85 5.50 -11.97
C GLN A 5 14.87 5.22 -10.48
N LYS A 6 16.09 5.23 -9.93
CA LYS A 6 16.37 4.94 -8.54
C LYS A 6 15.45 5.78 -7.67
N LEU A 7 14.59 5.11 -6.90
CA LEU A 7 13.70 5.76 -5.96
C LEU A 7 14.52 6.69 -5.05
N PRO A 8 14.01 7.89 -4.71
CA PRO A 8 14.69 8.82 -3.80
C PRO A 8 14.84 8.25 -2.38
N ILE A 9 14.21 7.10 -2.09
CA ILE A 9 14.25 6.39 -0.82
C ILE A 9 15.02 5.08 -0.97
N LYS A 10 15.96 4.87 -0.06
CA LYS A 10 16.59 3.56 0.17
C LYS A 10 15.91 2.85 1.34
N MET A 11 15.27 1.72 1.05
CA MET A 11 14.70 0.87 2.10
C MET A 11 15.81 0.18 2.90
N LEU A 12 15.61 0.08 4.21
CA LEU A 12 16.53 -0.64 5.11
C LEU A 12 15.78 -1.71 5.88
N ASN A 13 16.51 -2.76 6.24
CA ASN A 13 16.09 -3.89 7.08
C ASN A 13 14.97 -4.69 6.41
N ASP A 14 13.93 -5.00 7.17
CA ASP A 14 12.79 -5.82 6.81
C ASP A 14 11.59 -4.99 6.31
N ARG A 15 11.83 -3.74 5.92
CA ARG A 15 10.76 -2.81 5.53
C ARG A 15 10.37 -2.94 4.07
N LEU A 16 9.07 -2.85 3.82
CA LEU A 16 8.46 -2.76 2.49
C LEU A 16 7.98 -1.34 2.24
N LEU A 17 8.28 -0.78 1.06
CA LEU A 17 7.58 0.39 0.55
C LEU A 17 6.51 -0.10 -0.40
N VAL A 18 5.27 0.33 -0.16
CA VAL A 18 4.13 -0.08 -0.95
C VAL A 18 3.37 1.13 -1.47
N LYS A 19 2.83 1.01 -2.67
CA LYS A 19 1.91 1.99 -3.26
C LYS A 19 0.48 1.49 -3.09
N ILE A 20 -0.30 2.22 -2.30
CA ILE A 20 -1.72 1.94 -2.14
C ILE A 20 -2.44 2.53 -3.36
N PRO A 21 -3.25 1.74 -4.10
CA PRO A 21 -4.05 2.27 -5.18
C PRO A 21 -4.97 3.37 -4.67
N THR A 22 -5.03 4.50 -5.36
CA THR A 22 -6.01 5.54 -5.09
C THR A 22 -7.39 4.99 -5.44
N SER A 23 -8.11 4.43 -4.47
CA SER A 23 -9.53 4.15 -4.66
C SER A 23 -10.26 5.48 -4.52
N GLU A 24 -10.79 6.00 -5.63
CA GLU A 24 -11.58 7.23 -5.63
C GLU A 24 -12.68 7.20 -4.57
N GLY A 25 -12.57 8.11 -3.61
CA GLY A 25 -13.63 9.01 -3.13
C GLY A 25 -14.91 8.44 -2.52
N GLU A 26 -15.60 7.54 -3.19
CA GLU A 26 -16.96 7.15 -2.82
C GLU A 26 -17.12 5.63 -2.79
N ARG A 27 -17.17 5.10 -1.56
CA ARG A 27 -17.48 3.69 -1.34
C ARG A 27 -18.97 3.47 -1.47
N ARG A 28 -19.40 2.85 -2.58
CA ARG A 28 -20.70 2.17 -2.63
C ARG A 28 -20.58 0.80 -1.97
N SER A 29 -21.48 0.49 -1.05
CA SER A 29 -21.70 -0.88 -0.58
C SER A 29 -22.13 -1.77 -1.76
N GLY A 30 -22.03 -3.11 -1.63
CA GLY A 30 -22.50 -4.05 -2.66
C GLY A 30 -23.99 -3.89 -3.03
N GLY A 31 -24.78 -3.21 -2.18
CA GLY A 31 -26.18 -2.83 -2.45
C GLY A 31 -26.37 -1.41 -2.99
N GLY A 32 -25.31 -0.71 -3.40
CA GLY A 32 -25.39 0.60 -4.04
C GLY A 32 -25.48 1.81 -3.10
N ILE A 33 -25.53 1.59 -1.77
CA ILE A 33 -25.58 2.65 -0.76
C ILE A 33 -24.21 3.32 -0.62
N LEU A 34 -24.18 4.64 -0.69
CA LEU A 34 -23.00 5.45 -0.43
C LEU A 34 -22.64 5.40 1.06
N ILE A 35 -21.45 4.90 1.39
CA ILE A 35 -20.94 4.89 2.75
C ILE A 35 -20.11 6.17 2.94
N PRO A 36 -20.51 7.07 3.86
CA PRO A 36 -19.77 8.30 4.11
C PRO A 36 -18.38 7.99 4.69
N ALA A 37 -17.39 8.83 4.41
CA ALA A 37 -16.01 8.66 4.86
C ALA A 37 -15.83 8.54 6.39
N THR A 38 -16.81 9.02 7.16
CA THR A 38 -16.83 8.94 8.63
C THR A 38 -17.29 7.59 9.19
N ALA A 39 -17.83 6.71 8.35
CA ALA A 39 -18.22 5.37 8.77
C ALA A 39 -16.96 4.52 9.03
N GLN A 40 -16.61 4.36 10.30
CA GLN A 40 -15.51 3.50 10.73
C GLN A 40 -15.84 2.04 10.43
N VAL A 41 -15.33 1.53 9.31
CA VAL A 41 -15.30 0.10 9.06
C VAL A 41 -14.09 -0.47 9.80
N ALA A 42 -14.36 -1.25 10.84
CA ALA A 42 -13.34 -1.88 11.67
C ALA A 42 -12.24 -2.55 10.82
N LYS A 43 -10.97 -2.30 11.19
CA LYS A 43 -9.73 -3.01 10.82
C LYS A 43 -9.77 -3.78 9.50
N ARG A 44 -9.95 -3.08 8.40
CA ARG A 44 -9.97 -3.70 7.07
C ARG A 44 -8.55 -3.78 6.53
N LEU A 45 -8.14 -4.97 6.09
CA LEU A 45 -6.91 -5.13 5.33
C LEU A 45 -7.02 -4.45 3.96
N VAL A 46 -5.92 -3.85 3.53
CA VAL A 46 -5.81 -3.09 2.28
C VAL A 46 -4.80 -3.77 1.35
N TRP A 47 -5.15 -3.84 0.07
CA TRP A 47 -4.23 -4.28 -0.98
C TRP A 47 -3.30 -3.14 -1.39
N ALA A 48 -2.03 -3.44 -1.58
CA ALA A 48 -1.06 -2.52 -2.16
C ALA A 48 -0.04 -3.26 -3.04
N GLU A 49 0.63 -2.49 -3.90
CA GLU A 49 1.71 -2.98 -4.76
C GLU A 49 3.05 -2.69 -4.10
N VAL A 50 3.95 -3.67 -4.07
CA VAL A 50 5.30 -3.49 -3.55
C VAL A 50 6.15 -2.71 -4.56
N VAL A 51 6.71 -1.58 -4.13
CA VAL A 51 7.54 -0.72 -4.99
C VAL A 51 9.02 -0.73 -4.59
N ALA A 52 9.35 -1.06 -3.34
CA ALA A 52 10.73 -1.27 -2.90
C ALA A 52 10.82 -2.19 -1.67
N LEU A 53 11.97 -2.82 -1.51
CA LEU A 53 12.26 -3.81 -0.47
C LEU A 53 13.52 -3.42 0.30
N GLY A 54 13.52 -3.58 1.63
CA GLY A 54 14.73 -3.55 2.44
C GLY A 54 15.55 -4.83 2.26
N GLN A 55 16.85 -4.76 2.57
CA GLN A 55 17.80 -5.86 2.28
C GLN A 55 17.52 -7.19 3.00
N SER A 56 16.70 -7.18 4.06
CA SER A 56 16.36 -8.38 4.83
C SER A 56 15.06 -9.05 4.35
N VAL A 57 14.30 -8.41 3.46
CA VAL A 57 13.05 -8.97 2.94
C VAL A 57 13.37 -10.05 1.90
N ARG A 58 12.84 -11.26 2.12
CA ARG A 58 13.00 -12.42 1.21
C ARG A 58 11.68 -13.02 0.74
N ALA A 59 10.56 -12.55 1.29
CA ALA A 59 9.25 -13.15 1.12
C ALA A 59 8.37 -12.45 0.06
N ALA A 60 8.89 -11.41 -0.59
CA ALA A 60 8.17 -10.62 -1.58
C ALA A 60 9.15 -10.04 -2.61
N GLU A 61 8.63 -9.72 -3.79
CA GLU A 61 9.32 -9.09 -4.91
C GLU A 61 8.67 -7.74 -5.26
N VAL A 62 9.41 -6.88 -5.97
CA VAL A 62 8.83 -5.63 -6.52
C VAL A 62 7.77 -6.00 -7.55
N GLY A 63 6.59 -5.38 -7.44
CA GLY A 63 5.41 -5.67 -8.26
C GLY A 63 4.41 -6.64 -7.60
N ASP A 64 4.78 -7.29 -6.49
CA ASP A 64 3.84 -8.16 -5.76
C ASP A 64 2.65 -7.37 -5.19
N ARG A 65 1.49 -8.03 -5.14
CA ARG A 65 0.33 -7.55 -4.40
C ARG A 65 0.31 -8.10 -2.99
N VAL A 66 0.39 -7.21 -2.01
CA VAL A 66 0.38 -7.55 -0.59
C VAL A 66 -0.90 -7.05 0.09
N LEU A 67 -1.36 -7.81 1.08
CA LEU A 67 -2.51 -7.48 1.91
C LEU A 67 -2.02 -7.17 3.33
N PHE A 68 -2.28 -5.97 3.83
CA PHE A 68 -1.77 -5.51 5.12
C PHE A 68 -2.78 -4.65 5.87
N SER A 69 -2.59 -4.50 7.19
CA SER A 69 -3.38 -3.58 8.01
C SER A 69 -2.83 -2.16 7.88
N PRO A 70 -3.65 -1.16 7.50
CA PRO A 70 -3.18 0.21 7.39
C PRO A 70 -2.81 0.85 8.73
N ASP A 71 -3.28 0.29 9.86
CA ASP A 71 -2.94 0.79 11.20
C ASP A 71 -1.49 0.48 11.60
N ASP A 72 -0.85 -0.51 10.94
CA ASP A 72 0.51 -0.97 11.25
C ASP A 72 1.59 -0.32 10.37
N ARG A 73 1.24 0.76 9.65
CA ARG A 73 2.12 1.39 8.65
C ARG A 73 2.67 2.74 9.10
N TYR A 74 3.80 3.11 8.51
CA TYR A 74 4.28 4.49 8.50
C TYR A 74 4.04 5.11 7.12
N GLU A 75 3.53 6.34 7.09
CA GLU A 75 3.30 7.08 5.85
C GLU A 75 4.53 7.93 5.51
N VAL A 76 4.91 7.94 4.23
CA VAL A 76 6.05 8.70 3.72
C VAL A 76 5.64 9.38 2.43
N GLU A 77 5.91 10.68 2.32
CA GLU A 77 5.76 11.48 1.10
C GLU A 77 7.16 11.76 0.54
N VAL A 78 7.32 11.58 -0.78
CA VAL A 78 8.59 11.80 -1.50
C VAL A 78 8.37 12.49 -2.82
#